data_AF-A0A917UDM8-F1
#
_entry.id   AF-A0A917UDM8-F1
#
_cell.length_a   1.000
_cell.length_b   1.000
_cell.length_c   1.000
_cell.angle_alpha   90.00
_cell.angle_beta   90.00
_cell.angle_gamma   90.00
#
_symmetry.space_group_name_H-M   'P 1'
#
loop_
_entity.id
_entity.type
_entity.pdbx_description
1 polymer ?
#
loop_
_entity_poly.entity_id
_entity_poly.type
_entity_poly.pdbx_seq_one_letter_code
_entity_poly.pdbx_strand_id
1 'polypeptide(L)'
;MSDAHAPLTGVLQRLGELTGRPGRLPEVLDVADLSYRTGIPVGVVAELLAGGGAPEAELAERVRQRLDFIRENRRRPDGKRYSLGELAAIAGTSRQWLSEWRKSGLPSLEHTDRLRRFFGLPAGFFTADEPEALYEALQPVLQGLEARADPLSRLRDSGLVRLAARAPQMNARQLATLADLAEMLITAEPAVN
;
A
#
# COMPACT_ATOMS: atom_id res chain seq x y z
N MET A 1 1.70 21.19 15.65
CA MET A 1 2.24 20.41 14.53
C MET A 1 1.62 19.03 14.67
N SER A 2 0.70 18.71 13.76
CA SER A 2 -0.35 17.71 14.00
C SER A 2 0.20 16.29 14.12
N ASP A 3 -0.51 15.47 14.90
CA ASP A 3 -0.34 14.03 15.16
C ASP A 3 -0.49 13.14 13.89
N ALA A 4 -0.50 13.74 12.70
CA ALA A 4 -0.76 13.09 11.42
C ALA A 4 0.29 12.02 11.06
N HIS A 5 1.48 12.10 11.65
CA HIS A 5 2.56 11.13 11.44
C HIS A 5 2.60 10.03 12.49
N ALA A 6 1.81 10.12 13.58
CA ALA A 6 1.79 9.08 14.61
C ALA A 6 1.42 7.68 14.06
N PRO A 7 0.48 7.53 13.10
CA PRO A 7 0.21 6.24 12.48
C PRO A 7 1.43 5.65 11.79
N LEU A 8 2.20 6.46 11.05
CA LEU A 8 3.43 6.01 10.39
C LEU A 8 4.48 5.61 11.43
N THR A 9 4.73 6.45 12.43
CA THR A 9 5.70 6.16 13.50
C THR A 9 5.40 4.83 14.19
N GLY A 10 4.14 4.55 14.53
CA GLY A 10 3.74 3.29 15.13
C GLY A 10 4.03 2.08 14.24
N VAL A 11 3.75 2.19 12.94
CA VAL A 11 4.07 1.13 11.97
C VAL A 11 5.57 0.93 11.82
N LEU A 12 6.38 1.99 11.76
CA LEU A 12 7.83 1.88 11.66
C LEU A 12 8.44 1.21 12.89
N GLN A 13 7.96 1.55 14.09
CA GLN A 13 8.39 0.87 15.31
C GLN A 13 8.07 -0.63 15.25
N ARG A 14 6.83 -0.97 14.89
CA ARG A 14 6.39 -2.36 14.82
C ARG A 14 7.17 -3.17 13.78
N LEU A 15 7.43 -2.59 12.61
CA LEU A 15 8.28 -3.19 11.58
C LEU A 15 9.71 -3.36 12.06
N GLY A 16 10.26 -2.38 12.79
CA GLY A 16 11.59 -2.46 13.39
C GLY A 16 11.72 -3.63 14.36
N GLU A 17 10.70 -3.86 15.19
CA GLU A 17 10.62 -5.02 16.09
C GLU A 17 10.55 -6.34 15.33
N LEU A 18 9.64 -6.46 14.35
CA LEU A 18 9.42 -7.69 13.58
C LEU A 18 10.62 -8.08 12.70
N THR A 19 11.39 -7.10 12.25
CA THR A 19 12.60 -7.31 11.43
C THR A 19 13.88 -7.38 12.25
N GLY A 20 13.84 -7.06 13.55
CA GLY A 20 15.02 -6.93 14.41
C GLY A 20 15.96 -5.78 13.99
N ARG A 21 15.43 -4.77 13.28
CA ARG A 21 16.19 -3.64 12.71
C ARG A 21 15.55 -2.28 13.02
N PRO A 22 15.42 -1.91 14.31
CA PRO A 22 14.87 -0.60 14.68
C PRO A 22 15.69 0.54 14.08
N GLY A 23 15.02 1.49 13.42
CA GLY A 23 15.65 2.65 12.77
C GLY A 23 16.48 2.32 11.51
N ARG A 24 16.47 1.07 11.03
CA ARG A 24 17.24 0.63 9.85
C ARG A 24 16.36 -0.10 8.83
N LEU A 25 15.08 0.26 8.78
CA LEU A 25 14.13 -0.30 7.82
C LEU A 25 14.55 -0.14 6.34
N PRO A 26 15.24 0.94 5.91
CA PRO A 26 15.75 1.02 4.54
C PRO A 26 16.74 -0.10 4.16
N GLU A 27 17.37 -0.77 5.13
CA GLU A 27 18.30 -1.88 4.87
C GLU A 27 17.58 -3.22 4.62
N VAL A 28 16.31 -3.33 5.03
CA VAL A 28 15.55 -4.60 5.01
C VAL A 28 14.27 -4.55 4.20
N LEU A 29 13.78 -3.36 3.87
CA LEU A 29 12.62 -3.16 3.01
C LEU A 29 13.06 -2.76 1.60
N ASP A 30 12.28 -3.18 0.60
CA ASP A 30 12.49 -2.74 -0.78
C ASP A 30 12.01 -1.29 -0.96
N VAL A 31 12.94 -0.35 -0.79
CA VAL A 31 12.68 1.09 -0.94
C VAL A 31 12.26 1.44 -2.38
N ALA A 32 12.76 0.70 -3.37
CA ALA A 32 12.43 0.95 -4.76
C ALA A 32 10.99 0.51 -5.09
N ASP A 33 10.55 -0.63 -4.56
CA ASP A 33 9.15 -1.07 -4.65
C ASP A 33 8.20 -0.10 -3.93
N LEU A 34 8.54 0.34 -2.72
CA LEU A 34 7.74 1.32 -1.99
C LEU A 34 7.63 2.65 -2.74
N SER A 35 8.74 3.13 -3.32
CA SER A 35 8.74 4.29 -4.22
C SER A 35 7.84 4.04 -5.43
N TYR A 36 7.94 2.86 -6.07
CA TYR A 36 7.12 2.48 -7.20
C TYR A 36 5.62 2.47 -6.87
N ARG A 37 5.22 1.94 -5.72
CA ARG A 37 3.81 1.81 -5.30
C ARG A 37 3.19 3.15 -4.87
N THR A 38 3.97 3.99 -4.20
CA THR A 38 3.51 5.28 -3.65
C THR A 38 3.68 6.45 -4.60
N GLY A 39 4.62 6.37 -5.54
CA GLY A 39 5.07 7.48 -6.37
C GLY A 39 5.96 8.49 -5.64
N ILE A 40 6.37 8.20 -4.39
CA ILE A 40 7.30 9.03 -3.60
C ILE A 40 8.72 8.79 -4.11
N PRO A 41 9.58 9.83 -4.24
CA PRO A 41 10.98 9.63 -4.61
C PRO A 41 11.70 8.72 -3.63
N VAL A 42 12.57 7.84 -4.13
CA VAL A 42 13.32 6.84 -3.34
C VAL A 42 14.01 7.46 -2.11
N GLY A 43 14.64 8.63 -2.27
CA GLY A 43 15.31 9.32 -1.16
C GLY A 43 14.34 9.77 -0.05
N VAL A 44 13.14 10.22 -0.40
CA VAL A 44 12.11 10.61 0.57
C VAL A 44 11.54 9.38 1.26
N VAL A 45 11.34 8.27 0.55
CA VAL A 45 10.93 6.99 1.17
C VAL A 45 11.99 6.53 2.18
N ALA A 46 13.27 6.55 1.81
CA ALA A 46 14.35 6.15 2.70
C ALA A 46 14.41 7.02 3.96
N GLU A 47 14.25 8.34 3.82
CA GLU A 47 14.23 9.28 4.95
C GLU A 47 13.06 9.01 5.89
N LEU A 48 11.85 8.85 5.34
CA LEU A 48 10.65 8.53 6.13
C LEU A 48 10.79 7.18 6.84
N LEU A 49 11.34 6.15 6.19
CA LEU A 49 11.60 4.84 6.80
C LEU A 49 12.65 4.89 7.93
N ALA A 50 13.55 5.88 7.89
CA ALA A 50 14.49 6.15 8.98
C ALA A 50 13.86 6.93 10.15
N GLY A 51 12.58 7.32 10.05
CA GLY A 51 11.88 8.15 11.02
C GLY A 51 12.09 9.66 10.83
N GLY A 52 12.66 10.05 9.69
CA GLY A 52 12.80 11.44 9.28
C GLY A 52 11.50 12.04 8.73
N GLY A 53 11.60 13.27 8.21
CA GLY A 53 10.47 14.00 7.63
C GLY A 53 10.49 14.03 6.10
N ALA A 54 9.32 14.25 5.50
CA ALA A 54 9.23 14.59 4.09
C ALA A 54 9.24 16.12 3.91
N PRO A 55 9.74 16.64 2.78
CA PRO A 55 9.55 18.04 2.42
C PRO A 55 8.05 18.38 2.35
N GLU A 56 7.66 19.49 2.95
CA GLU A 56 6.27 19.95 2.85
C GLU A 56 6.00 20.43 1.42
N ALA A 57 5.03 19.79 0.76
CA ALA A 57 4.63 20.11 -0.60
C ALA A 57 3.12 20.34 -0.66
N GLU A 58 2.73 21.45 -1.30
CA GLU A 58 1.34 21.73 -1.62
C GLU A 58 0.72 20.59 -2.45
N LEU A 59 -0.59 20.36 -2.29
CA LEU A 59 -1.29 19.28 -2.99
C LEU A 59 -1.06 19.32 -4.51
N ALA A 60 -1.09 20.51 -5.11
CA ALA A 60 -0.85 20.69 -6.54
C ALA A 60 0.55 20.21 -6.96
N GLU A 61 1.58 20.42 -6.13
CA GLU A 61 2.95 19.95 -6.39
C GLU A 61 3.04 18.43 -6.26
N ARG A 62 2.46 17.85 -5.20
CA ARG A 62 2.42 16.39 -5.03
C ARG A 62 1.75 15.71 -6.22
N VAL A 63 0.62 16.24 -6.67
CA VAL A 63 -0.08 15.70 -7.85
C VAL A 63 0.81 15.76 -9.11
N ARG A 64 1.49 16.89 -9.36
CA ARG A 64 2.41 17.02 -10.50
C ARG A 64 3.54 16.01 -10.42
N GLN A 65 4.18 15.90 -9.27
CA GLN A 65 5.24 14.93 -9.01
C GLN A 65 4.77 13.49 -9.28
N ARG A 66 3.59 13.12 -8.78
CA ARG A 66 3.02 11.77 -8.97
C ARG A 66 2.67 11.46 -10.42
N LEU A 67 2.19 12.44 -11.18
CA LEU A 67 1.96 12.29 -12.63
C LEU A 67 3.26 12.11 -13.40
N ASP A 68 4.29 12.90 -13.07
CA ASP A 68 5.61 12.75 -13.65
C ASP A 68 6.22 11.39 -13.31
N PHE A 69 6.05 10.94 -12.06
CA PHE A 69 6.45 9.62 -11.61
C PHE A 69 5.81 8.51 -12.44
N ILE A 70 4.49 8.57 -12.69
CA ILE A 70 3.79 7.59 -13.54
C ILE A 70 4.43 7.54 -14.92
N ARG A 71 4.62 8.70 -15.57
CA ARG A 71 5.21 8.77 -16.91
C ARG A 71 6.63 8.23 -16.95
N GLU A 72 7.39 8.46 -15.89
CA GLU A 72 8.81 8.08 -15.79
C GLU A 72 9.02 6.64 -15.36
N ASN A 73 8.09 6.00 -14.66
CA ASN A 73 8.30 4.67 -14.06
C ASN A 73 7.29 3.62 -14.54
N ARG A 74 6.06 4.00 -14.91
CA ARG A 74 5.11 3.06 -15.53
C ARG A 74 5.45 2.89 -17.01
N ARG A 75 5.44 1.64 -17.46
CA ARG A 75 5.73 1.26 -18.85
C ARG A 75 4.53 0.57 -19.46
N ARG A 76 4.41 0.74 -20.77
CA ARG A 76 3.51 -0.04 -21.60
C ARG A 76 3.98 -1.50 -21.61
N PRO A 77 3.12 -2.46 -22.00
CA PRO A 77 3.52 -3.86 -22.13
C PRO A 77 4.71 -4.09 -23.07
N ASP A 78 4.92 -3.19 -24.04
CA ASP A 78 6.06 -3.20 -24.95
C ASP A 78 7.34 -2.55 -24.38
N GLY A 79 7.35 -2.21 -23.08
CA GLY A 79 8.47 -1.60 -22.38
C GLY A 79 8.67 -0.10 -22.66
N LYS A 80 7.86 0.52 -23.52
CA LYS A 80 7.98 1.96 -23.82
C LYS A 80 7.28 2.83 -22.78
N ARG A 81 7.67 4.10 -22.72
CA ARG A 81 6.98 5.12 -21.90
C ARG A 81 5.61 5.44 -22.50
N TYR A 82 4.65 5.76 -21.65
CA TYR A 82 3.40 6.36 -22.08
C TYR A 82 3.64 7.79 -22.59
N SER A 83 3.11 8.11 -23.76
CA SER A 83 3.06 9.47 -24.28
C SER A 83 2.02 10.29 -23.52
N LEU A 84 2.13 11.62 -23.60
CA LEU A 84 1.10 12.52 -23.05
C LEU A 84 -0.26 12.31 -23.73
N GLY A 85 -0.30 11.93 -25.00
CA GLY A 85 -1.57 11.63 -25.69
C GLY A 85 -2.26 10.41 -25.10
N GLU A 86 -1.51 9.35 -24.80
CA GLU A 86 -2.05 8.12 -24.21
C GLU A 86 -2.52 8.35 -22.77
N LEU A 87 -1.72 9.06 -21.95
CA LEU A 87 -2.16 9.41 -20.59
C LEU A 87 -3.42 10.28 -20.62
N ALA A 88 -3.56 11.17 -21.61
CA ALA A 88 -4.76 12.00 -21.76
C ALA A 88 -5.97 11.12 -22.11
N ALA A 89 -5.79 10.19 -23.04
CA ALA A 89 -6.84 9.25 -23.42
C ALA A 89 -7.28 8.37 -22.23
N ILE A 90 -6.34 7.86 -21.43
CA ILE A 90 -6.64 7.09 -20.21
C ILE A 90 -7.41 7.94 -19.19
N ALA A 91 -6.97 9.19 -18.98
CA ALA A 91 -7.67 10.13 -18.10
C ALA A 91 -9.03 10.58 -18.68
N GLY A 92 -9.32 10.29 -19.96
CA GLY A 92 -10.50 10.77 -20.68
C GLY A 92 -10.52 12.29 -20.86
N THR A 93 -9.35 12.87 -21.13
CA THR A 93 -9.14 14.30 -21.33
C THR A 93 -8.31 14.60 -22.58
N SER A 94 -8.10 15.89 -22.88
CA SER A 94 -7.27 16.33 -24.01
C SER A 94 -5.78 16.42 -23.64
N ARG A 95 -4.89 16.29 -24.64
CA ARG A 95 -3.44 16.44 -24.45
C ARG A 95 -3.05 17.84 -23.93
N GLN A 96 -3.79 18.87 -24.35
CA GLN A 96 -3.60 20.24 -23.89
C GLN A 96 -3.86 20.36 -22.39
N TRP A 97 -4.87 19.65 -21.90
CA TRP A 97 -5.25 19.66 -20.49
C TRP A 97 -4.22 18.95 -19.59
N LEU A 98 -3.58 17.88 -20.06
CA LEU A 98 -2.41 17.31 -19.35
C LEU A 98 -1.21 18.26 -19.31
N SER A 99 -1.06 19.11 -20.33
CA SER A 99 0.00 20.13 -20.35
C SER A 99 -0.33 21.27 -19.38
N GLU A 100 -1.62 21.58 -19.18
CA GLU A 100 -2.10 22.51 -18.16
C GLU A 100 -2.00 21.94 -16.75
N TRP A 101 -2.23 20.64 -16.54
CA TRP A 101 -1.99 19.99 -15.25
C TRP A 101 -0.58 20.19 -14.73
N ARG A 102 0.41 20.14 -15.62
CA ARG A 102 1.81 20.44 -15.27
C ARG A 102 2.02 21.91 -14.87
N LYS A 103 1.13 22.83 -15.25
CA LYS A 103 1.27 24.28 -15.06
C LYS A 103 0.39 24.83 -13.93
N SER A 104 -0.91 24.54 -13.96
CA SER A 104 -1.93 25.18 -13.10
C SER A 104 -2.61 24.24 -12.10
N GLY A 105 -2.14 22.98 -12.01
CA GLY A 105 -2.21 22.15 -10.80
C GLY A 105 -3.55 22.14 -10.07
N LEU A 106 -4.50 21.36 -10.57
CA LEU A 106 -5.30 20.42 -9.78
C LEU A 106 -6.22 19.66 -10.76
N PRO A 107 -6.03 18.35 -10.93
CA PRO A 107 -6.87 17.54 -11.78
C PRO A 107 -8.28 17.44 -11.21
N SER A 108 -9.28 17.34 -12.09
CA SER A 108 -10.60 16.83 -11.68
C SER A 108 -10.42 15.44 -11.05
N LEU A 109 -11.12 15.19 -9.94
CA LEU A 109 -11.13 13.91 -9.24
C LEU A 109 -11.50 12.74 -10.15
N GLU A 110 -12.37 12.98 -11.14
CA GLU A 110 -12.75 11.97 -12.13
C GLU A 110 -11.55 11.50 -12.97
N HIS A 111 -10.72 12.45 -13.39
CA HIS A 111 -9.60 12.17 -14.28
C HIS A 111 -8.42 11.51 -13.53
N THR A 112 -8.18 11.90 -12.27
CA THR A 112 -7.23 11.18 -11.41
C THR A 112 -7.71 9.77 -11.10
N ASP A 113 -9.00 9.58 -10.83
CA ASP A 113 -9.55 8.27 -10.53
C ASP A 113 -9.46 7.31 -11.73
N ARG A 114 -9.68 7.79 -12.96
CA ARG A 114 -9.44 7.00 -14.19
C ARG A 114 -7.99 6.54 -14.31
N LEU A 115 -7.03 7.45 -14.15
CA LEU A 115 -5.60 7.11 -14.18
C LEU A 115 -5.25 6.10 -13.08
N ARG A 116 -5.73 6.35 -11.87
CA ARG A 116 -5.52 5.51 -10.71
C ARG A 116 -5.99 4.08 -10.97
N ARG A 117 -7.23 3.91 -11.43
CA ARG A 117 -7.80 2.59 -11.75
C ARG A 117 -7.02 1.90 -12.87
N PHE A 118 -6.66 2.61 -13.93
CA PHE A 118 -5.89 2.05 -15.05
C PHE A 118 -4.55 1.47 -14.60
N PHE A 119 -3.84 2.17 -13.70
CA PHE A 119 -2.53 1.74 -13.20
C PHE A 119 -2.59 0.89 -11.92
N GLY A 120 -3.78 0.54 -11.43
CA GLY A 120 -3.95 -0.22 -10.18
C GLY A 120 -3.41 0.50 -8.94
N LEU A 121 -3.54 1.83 -8.90
CA LEU A 121 -2.99 2.67 -7.84
C LEU A 121 -3.96 2.82 -6.65
N PRO A 122 -3.45 3.06 -5.43
CA PRO A 122 -4.30 3.27 -4.25
C PRO A 122 -5.15 4.55 -4.36
N ALA A 123 -6.31 4.57 -3.69
CA ALA A 123 -7.27 5.68 -3.71
C ALA A 123 -6.62 7.06 -3.49
N GLY A 124 -5.74 7.14 -2.48
CA GLY A 124 -5.04 8.36 -2.10
C GLY A 124 -3.79 8.69 -2.92
N PHE A 125 -3.44 7.95 -3.99
CA PHE A 125 -2.14 8.09 -4.68
C PHE A 125 -1.76 9.54 -5.06
N PHE A 126 -2.75 10.34 -5.46
CA PHE A 126 -2.54 11.74 -5.87
C PHE A 126 -2.72 12.75 -4.73
N THR A 127 -3.45 12.41 -3.68
CA THR A 127 -3.91 13.36 -2.66
C THR A 127 -3.23 13.22 -1.32
N ALA A 128 -2.90 11.97 -0.94
CA ALA A 128 -2.21 11.65 0.30
C ALA A 128 -0.87 12.39 0.37
N ASP A 129 -0.53 12.84 1.57
CA ASP A 129 0.83 13.29 1.83
C ASP A 129 1.82 12.11 1.84
N GLU A 130 3.11 12.40 1.84
CA GLU A 130 4.14 11.37 1.76
C GLU A 130 4.07 10.38 2.94
N PRO A 131 3.86 10.82 4.20
CA PRO A 131 3.68 9.90 5.32
C PRO A 131 2.44 9.00 5.23
N GLU A 132 1.28 9.55 4.86
CA GLU A 132 0.03 8.81 4.68
C GLU A 132 0.16 7.78 3.55
N ALA A 133 0.69 8.19 2.40
CA ALA A 133 0.89 7.29 1.26
C ALA A 133 1.86 6.15 1.60
N LEU A 134 2.92 6.42 2.36
CA LEU A 134 3.86 5.40 2.80
C LEU A 134 3.24 4.47 3.85
N TYR A 135 2.47 5.01 4.81
CA TYR A 135 1.76 4.22 5.81
C TYR A 135 0.86 3.16 5.15
N GLU A 136 0.04 3.56 4.17
CA GLU A 136 -0.83 2.66 3.43
C GLU A 136 -0.03 1.59 2.65
N ALA A 137 1.08 2.00 2.01
CA ALA A 137 1.93 1.07 1.27
C ALA A 137 2.63 0.03 2.17
N LEU A 138 2.88 0.36 3.44
CA LEU A 138 3.49 -0.53 4.42
C LEU A 138 2.52 -1.53 5.05
N GLN A 139 1.20 -1.29 5.00
CA GLN A 139 0.21 -2.19 5.62
C GLN A 139 0.34 -3.66 5.16
N PRO A 140 0.46 -3.97 3.85
CA PRO A 140 0.62 -5.35 3.41
C PRO A 140 1.95 -5.98 3.88
N VAL A 141 3.01 -5.16 3.99
CA VAL A 141 4.33 -5.62 4.47
C VAL A 141 4.26 -5.97 5.94
N LEU A 142 3.63 -5.11 6.75
CA LEU A 142 3.39 -5.34 8.17
C LEU A 142 2.58 -6.61 8.38
N GLN A 143 1.43 -6.74 7.72
CA GLN A 143 0.57 -7.91 7.82
C GLN A 143 1.31 -9.21 7.42
N GLY A 144 2.13 -9.16 6.38
CA GLY A 144 2.92 -10.30 5.93
C GLY A 144 4.05 -10.69 6.90
N LEU A 145 4.61 -9.73 7.64
CA LEU A 145 5.59 -10.01 8.69
C LEU A 145 4.92 -10.55 9.96
N GLU A 146 3.78 -9.99 10.36
CA GLU A 146 3.01 -10.45 11.52
C GLU A 146 2.49 -11.87 11.34
N ALA A 147 1.97 -12.19 10.14
CA ALA A 147 1.54 -13.54 9.81
C ALA A 147 2.69 -14.55 9.83
N ARG A 148 3.93 -14.14 9.53
CA ARG A 148 5.11 -15.00 9.64
C ARG A 148 5.59 -15.17 11.09
N ALA A 149 5.48 -14.11 11.90
CA ALA A 149 5.89 -14.13 13.30
C ALA A 149 4.94 -14.96 14.19
N ASP A 150 3.62 -14.89 13.94
CA ASP A 150 2.62 -15.72 14.62
C ASP A 150 1.52 -16.16 13.64
N PRO A 151 1.74 -17.25 12.89
CA PRO A 151 0.78 -17.76 11.89
C PRO A 151 -0.59 -18.12 12.48
N LEU A 152 -0.65 -18.41 13.78
CA LEU A 152 -1.88 -18.82 14.46
C LEU A 152 -2.60 -17.65 15.14
N SER A 153 -2.06 -16.43 15.13
CA SER A 153 -2.67 -15.24 15.76
C SER A 153 -4.12 -15.04 15.32
N ARG A 154 -4.38 -15.01 14.00
CA ARG A 154 -5.74 -14.89 13.43
C ARG A 154 -6.68 -16.03 13.83
N LEU A 155 -6.15 -17.24 13.98
CA LEU A 155 -6.92 -18.40 14.45
C LEU A 155 -7.24 -18.32 15.95
N ARG A 156 -6.37 -17.67 16.74
CA ARG A 156 -6.65 -17.38 18.16
C ARG A 156 -7.73 -16.30 18.30
N ASP A 157 -7.65 -15.24 17.50
CA ASP A 157 -8.58 -14.12 17.54
C ASP A 157 -10.00 -14.51 17.09
N SER A 158 -10.11 -15.38 16.08
CA SER A 158 -11.39 -15.97 15.63
C SER A 158 -11.97 -17.00 16.61
N GLY A 159 -11.24 -17.35 17.69
CA GLY A 159 -11.68 -18.35 18.67
C GLY A 159 -11.52 -19.81 18.20
N LEU A 160 -11.03 -20.05 16.98
CA LEU A 160 -10.77 -21.40 16.45
C LEU A 160 -9.77 -22.17 17.31
N VAL A 161 -8.75 -21.51 17.86
CA VAL A 161 -7.82 -22.18 18.79
C VAL A 161 -8.52 -22.62 20.09
N ARG A 162 -9.52 -21.88 20.57
CA ARG A 162 -10.35 -22.30 21.72
C ARG A 162 -11.28 -23.45 21.37
N LEU A 163 -11.77 -23.51 20.14
CA LEU A 163 -12.55 -24.64 19.63
C LEU A 163 -11.68 -25.90 19.47
N ALA A 164 -10.47 -25.76 18.92
CA ALA A 164 -9.50 -26.84 18.82
C ALA A 164 -9.09 -27.40 20.19
N ALA A 165 -9.00 -26.57 21.23
CA ALA A 165 -8.74 -27.02 22.59
C ALA A 165 -9.85 -27.95 23.16
N ARG A 166 -11.06 -27.93 22.58
CA ARG A 166 -12.18 -28.83 22.94
C ARG A 166 -12.21 -30.11 22.09
N ALA A 167 -11.39 -30.20 21.05
CA ALA A 167 -11.29 -31.36 20.16
C ALA A 167 -11.12 -32.71 20.89
N PRO A 168 -10.38 -32.83 22.01
CA PRO A 168 -10.26 -34.09 22.74
C PRO A 168 -11.58 -34.64 23.30
N GLN A 169 -12.62 -33.79 23.42
CA GLN A 169 -13.94 -34.17 23.91
C GLN A 169 -14.96 -34.40 22.77
N MET A 170 -14.52 -34.27 21.52
CA MET A 170 -15.37 -34.38 20.33
C MET A 170 -15.33 -35.78 19.72
N ASN A 171 -16.46 -36.22 19.16
CA ASN A 171 -16.53 -37.46 18.40
C ASN A 171 -15.98 -37.27 16.97
N ALA A 172 -15.70 -38.37 16.27
CA ALA A 172 -15.09 -38.35 14.94
C ALA A 172 -15.86 -37.51 13.90
N ARG A 173 -17.20 -37.50 13.98
CA ARG A 173 -18.06 -36.69 13.09
C ARG A 173 -17.92 -35.20 13.38
N GLN A 174 -17.87 -34.81 14.65
CA GLN A 174 -17.66 -33.43 15.07
C GLN A 174 -16.27 -32.93 14.65
N LEU A 175 -15.23 -33.77 14.78
CA LEU A 175 -13.88 -33.43 14.32
C LEU A 175 -13.81 -33.24 12.80
N ALA A 176 -14.47 -34.09 12.02
CA ALA A 176 -14.54 -33.94 10.56
C ALA A 176 -15.20 -32.61 10.16
N THR A 177 -16.35 -32.27 10.75
CA THR A 177 -17.02 -30.99 10.48
C THR A 177 -16.17 -29.77 10.87
N LEU A 178 -15.39 -29.87 11.94
CA LEU A 178 -14.50 -28.79 12.38
C LEU A 178 -13.30 -28.63 11.44
N ALA A 179 -12.77 -29.72 10.90
CA ALA A 179 -11.74 -29.70 9.87
C ALA A 179 -12.27 -29.08 8.57
N ASP A 180 -13.46 -29.46 8.11
CA ASP A 180 -14.09 -28.89 6.92
C ASP A 180 -14.34 -27.37 7.06
N LEU A 181 -14.79 -26.93 8.24
CA LEU A 181 -14.97 -25.51 8.54
C LEU A 181 -13.64 -24.74 8.59
N ALA A 182 -12.60 -25.35 9.15
CA ALA A 182 -11.28 -24.73 9.18
C ALA A 182 -10.68 -24.60 7.76
N GLU A 183 -10.81 -25.64 6.92
CA GLU A 183 -10.41 -25.57 5.51
C GLU A 183 -11.18 -24.51 4.76
N MET A 184 -12.49 -24.40 4.95
CA MET A 184 -13.31 -23.34 4.35
C MET A 184 -12.82 -21.94 4.74
N LEU A 185 -12.49 -21.72 6.02
CA LEU A 185 -12.00 -20.42 6.51
C LEU A 185 -10.57 -20.09 6.04
N ILE A 186 -9.73 -21.11 5.83
CA ILE A 186 -8.35 -20.93 5.34
C ILE A 186 -8.34 -20.67 3.83
N THR A 187 -9.23 -21.32 3.07
CA THR A 187 -9.35 -21.18 1.61
C THR A 187 -10.23 -20.01 1.17
N ALA A 188 -11.04 -19.45 2.08
CA ALA A 188 -11.72 -18.19 1.83
C ALA A 188 -10.68 -17.05 1.79
N GLU A 189 -10.08 -16.83 0.62
CA GLU A 189 -9.38 -15.59 0.33
C GLU A 189 -10.31 -14.41 0.65
N PRO A 190 -9.79 -13.28 1.17
CA PRO A 190 -10.58 -12.07 1.22
C PRO A 190 -10.90 -11.69 -0.23
N ALA A 191 -12.17 -11.71 -0.60
CA ALA A 191 -12.65 -10.99 -1.78
C ALA A 191 -12.26 -9.53 -1.57
N VAL A 192 -11.16 -9.11 -2.20
CA VAL A 192 -10.72 -7.73 -2.25
C VAL A 192 -11.80 -6.96 -3.02
N ASN A 193 -12.57 -6.14 -2.31
CA ASN A 193 -13.40 -5.08 -2.87
C ASN A 193 -12.64 -3.76 -2.77
#